data_AF-A0A2S7TPJ2-F1
#
_entry.id   AF-A0A2S7TPJ2-F1
#
_cell.length_a   1.000
_cell.length_b   1.000
_cell.length_c   1.000
_cell.angle_alpha   90.00
_cell.angle_beta   90.00
_cell.angle_gamma   90.00
#
_symmetry.space_group_name_H-M   'P 1'
#
loop_
_entity.id
_entity.type
_entity.pdbx_description
1 polymer ?
#
loop_
_entity_poly.entity_id
_entity_poly.type
_entity_poly.pdbx_seq_one_letter_code
_entity_poly.pdbx_strand_id
1 'polypeptide(L)'
;MKSKSQVQRYINNFRRRIARFLRPGIGLSCSIYLARTGGAVLEFKIGPEIENDDNYATESNSLGSALSQIKQRAFGGNLEGFHFSGTNFVMEPNKIILIKDGTSSEWSDSAAERDVQRIVHTNQRGVR
;
A
#
# COMPACT_ATOMS: atom_id res chain seq x y z
N MET A 1 -14.82 9.99 -0.18
CA MET A 1 -13.73 9.72 -1.15
C MET A 1 -12.48 10.50 -0.74
N LYS A 2 -11.29 9.88 -0.75
CA LYS A 2 -10.03 10.61 -0.52
C LYS A 2 -9.60 11.32 -1.79
N SER A 3 -9.11 12.55 -1.67
CA SER A 3 -8.57 13.27 -2.81
C SER A 3 -7.26 12.64 -3.26
N LYS A 4 -6.97 12.69 -4.58
CA LYS A 4 -5.67 12.28 -5.11
C LYS A 4 -4.50 12.96 -4.37
N SER A 5 -4.67 14.22 -3.95
CA SER A 5 -3.67 14.95 -3.17
C SER A 5 -3.39 14.36 -1.78
N GLN A 6 -4.38 13.82 -1.08
CA GLN A 6 -4.19 13.15 0.21
C GLN A 6 -3.45 11.83 0.05
N VAL A 7 -3.85 11.04 -0.96
CA VAL A 7 -3.21 9.77 -1.29
C VAL A 7 -1.76 9.98 -1.69
N GLN A 8 -1.51 10.94 -2.59
CA GLN A 8 -0.16 11.30 -3.02
C GLN A 8 0.73 11.75 -1.87
N ARG A 9 0.19 12.57 -0.95
CA ARG A 9 0.93 13.02 0.24
C ARG A 9 1.34 11.84 1.11
N TYR A 10 0.42 10.90 1.35
CA TYR A 10 0.72 9.69 2.10
C TYR A 10 1.81 8.86 1.40
N ILE A 11 1.71 8.64 0.09
CA ILE A 11 2.70 7.88 -0.70
C ILE A 11 4.08 8.51 -0.62
N ASN A 12 4.18 9.84 -0.76
CA ASN A 12 5.46 10.56 -0.67
C ASN A 12 6.09 10.41 0.72
N ASN A 13 5.28 10.52 1.78
CA ASN A 13 5.73 10.32 3.15
C ASN A 13 6.19 8.88 3.39
N PHE A 14 5.43 7.90 2.90
CA PHE A 14 5.76 6.49 2.97
C PHE A 14 7.09 6.19 2.27
N ARG A 15 7.26 6.65 1.02
CA ARG A 15 8.51 6.52 0.25
C ARG A 15 9.71 7.08 0.98
N ARG A 16 9.61 8.33 1.45
CA ARG A 16 10.69 9.00 2.20
C ARG A 16 11.12 8.17 3.42
N ARG A 17 10.16 7.55 4.10
CA ARG A 17 10.40 6.79 5.33
C ARG A 17 10.95 5.40 5.05
N ILE A 18 10.41 4.68 4.06
CA ILE A 18 10.86 3.33 3.72
C ILE A 18 12.23 3.33 3.03
N ALA A 19 12.57 4.38 2.27
CA ALA A 19 13.85 4.49 1.57
C ALA A 19 15.07 4.33 2.49
N ARG A 20 14.95 4.72 3.76
CA ARG A 20 16.00 4.56 4.78
C ARG A 20 16.34 3.10 5.10
N PHE A 21 15.47 2.17 4.74
CA PHE A 21 15.60 0.74 4.99
C PHE A 21 15.90 -0.05 3.70
N LEU A 22 15.89 0.60 2.54
CA LEU A 22 16.19 -0.02 1.26
C LEU A 22 17.68 0.11 0.93
N ARG A 23 18.22 -0.89 0.24
CA ARG A 23 19.60 -0.82 -0.28
C ARG A 23 19.69 0.24 -1.39
N PRO A 24 20.86 0.88 -1.58
CA PRO A 24 21.06 1.76 -2.73
C PRO A 24 20.72 1.06 -4.06
N GLY A 25 20.12 1.80 -4.99
CA GLY A 25 19.70 1.26 -6.29
C GLY A 25 18.36 0.51 -6.29
N ILE A 26 17.70 0.38 -5.14
CA ILE A 26 16.34 -0.17 -5.05
C ILE A 26 15.32 0.96 -5.18
N GLY A 27 14.45 0.86 -6.18
CA GLY A 27 13.35 1.80 -6.41
C GLY A 27 11.99 1.30 -5.94
N LEU A 28 11.00 2.19 -5.99
CA LEU A 28 9.64 1.93 -5.51
C LEU A 28 8.58 2.52 -6.46
N SER A 29 7.93 1.64 -7.23
CA SER A 29 6.77 2.01 -8.07
C SER A 29 5.47 1.70 -7.32
N CYS A 30 4.53 2.64 -7.33
CA CYS A 30 3.23 2.51 -6.66
C CYS A 30 2.11 2.47 -7.71
N SER A 31 1.25 1.46 -7.65
CA SER A 31 -0.03 1.44 -8.35
C SER A 31 -1.17 1.71 -7.36
N ILE A 32 -1.98 2.72 -7.64
CA ILE A 32 -3.01 3.27 -6.75
C ILE A 32 -4.39 2.87 -7.26
N TYR A 33 -5.13 2.11 -6.47
CA TYR A 33 -6.50 1.68 -6.76
C TYR A 33 -7.46 2.34 -5.76
N LEU A 34 -8.10 3.44 -6.16
CA LEU A 34 -9.03 4.17 -5.29
C LEU A 34 -10.36 3.42 -5.16
N ALA A 35 -10.96 3.45 -3.97
CA ALA A 35 -12.29 2.94 -3.71
C ALA A 35 -13.26 4.08 -3.41
N ARG A 36 -14.47 4.03 -3.98
CA ARG A 36 -15.54 5.03 -3.74
C ARG A 36 -15.97 5.10 -2.27
N THR A 37 -15.85 3.99 -1.54
CA THR A 37 -16.04 3.93 -0.07
C THR A 37 -15.09 4.85 0.71
N GLY A 38 -14.04 5.37 0.05
CA GLY A 38 -13.12 6.35 0.61
C GLY A 38 -11.73 5.83 0.94
N GLY A 39 -11.51 4.52 0.85
CA GLY A 39 -10.18 3.92 1.00
C GLY A 39 -9.40 3.83 -0.32
N ALA A 40 -8.24 3.18 -0.27
CA ALA A 40 -7.53 2.74 -1.46
C ALA A 40 -6.71 1.47 -1.19
N VAL A 41 -6.38 0.77 -2.27
CA VAL A 41 -5.35 -0.26 -2.27
C VAL A 41 -4.12 0.30 -2.99
N LEU A 42 -2.96 0.18 -2.35
CA LEU A 42 -1.67 0.65 -2.85
C LEU A 42 -0.77 -0.56 -3.07
N GLU A 43 -0.39 -0.82 -4.31
CA GLU A 43 0.58 -1.86 -4.66
C GLU A 43 1.94 -1.21 -4.88
N PHE A 44 2.87 -1.42 -3.95
CA PHE A 44 4.25 -1.01 -4.07
C PHE A 44 5.11 -2.15 -4.61
N LYS A 45 5.66 -1.99 -5.80
CA LYS A 45 6.68 -2.88 -6.35
C LYS A 45 8.06 -2.38 -5.95
N ILE A 46 8.90 -3.29 -5.48
CA ILE A 46 10.23 -2.99 -4.91
C ILE A 46 11.27 -3.84 -5.61
N GLY A 47 12.35 -3.22 -6.08
CA GLY A 47 13.39 -3.94 -6.80
C GLY A 47 14.48 -3.04 -7.39
N PRO A 48 15.56 -3.64 -7.90
CA PRO A 48 16.57 -2.93 -8.67
C PRO A 48 15.97 -2.41 -9.98
N GLU A 49 16.49 -1.29 -10.48
CA GLU A 49 16.10 -0.71 -11.78
C GLU A 49 14.61 -0.34 -11.90
N ILE A 50 13.90 -0.23 -10.78
CA ILE A 50 12.54 0.28 -10.74
C ILE A 50 12.59 1.80 -10.64
N GLU A 51 11.93 2.49 -11.56
CA GLU A 51 11.73 3.94 -11.44
C GLU A 51 10.71 4.26 -10.35
N ASN A 52 10.95 5.36 -9.63
CA ASN A 52 9.98 5.85 -8.65
C ASN A 52 8.81 6.50 -9.38
N ASP A 53 7.72 5.77 -9.52
CA ASP A 53 6.55 6.20 -10.30
C ASP A 53 5.23 5.92 -9.56
N ASP A 54 4.19 6.71 -9.86
CA ASP A 54 2.85 6.64 -9.27
C ASP A 54 1.76 6.52 -10.34
N ASN A 55 1.20 5.32 -10.45
CA ASN A 55 0.20 5.00 -11.46
C ASN A 55 -1.19 4.89 -10.85
N TYR A 56 -2.08 5.82 -11.19
CA TYR A 56 -3.48 5.76 -10.77
C TYR A 56 -4.28 4.86 -11.70
N ALA A 57 -4.78 3.75 -11.16
CA ALA A 57 -5.68 2.84 -11.85
C ALA A 57 -7.12 3.37 -11.89
N THR A 58 -7.99 2.66 -12.59
CA THR A 58 -9.43 2.94 -12.62
C THR A 58 -10.04 2.79 -11.23
N GLU A 59 -10.90 3.74 -10.87
CA GLU A 59 -11.59 3.73 -9.59
C GLU A 59 -12.51 2.51 -9.45
N SER A 60 -12.57 1.98 -8.23
CA SER A 60 -13.38 0.83 -7.86
C SER A 60 -14.55 1.21 -6.95
N ASN A 61 -15.60 0.41 -6.97
CA ASN A 61 -16.76 0.63 -6.08
C ASN A 61 -16.43 0.38 -4.60
N SER A 62 -15.58 -0.60 -4.31
CA SER A 62 -15.19 -1.00 -2.95
C SER A 62 -13.70 -1.35 -2.88
N LEU A 63 -13.18 -1.51 -1.66
CA LEU A 63 -11.82 -2.01 -1.43
C LEU A 63 -11.65 -3.45 -1.90
N GLY A 64 -12.68 -4.30 -1.77
CA GLY A 64 -12.66 -5.66 -2.29
C GLY A 64 -12.54 -5.69 -3.82
N SER A 65 -13.28 -4.83 -4.51
CA SER A 65 -13.18 -4.66 -5.97
C SER A 65 -11.85 -4.03 -6.42
N ALA A 66 -11.23 -3.18 -5.59
CA ALA A 66 -9.90 -2.66 -5.86
C ALA A 66 -8.83 -3.75 -5.69
N LEU A 67 -8.96 -4.58 -4.65
CA LEU A 67 -8.03 -5.67 -4.37
C LEU A 67 -8.10 -6.78 -5.43
N SER A 68 -9.28 -7.05 -6.01
CA SER A 68 -9.44 -8.07 -7.05
C SER A 68 -8.73 -7.71 -8.37
N GLN A 69 -8.41 -6.43 -8.59
CA GLN A 69 -7.59 -6.00 -9.73
C GLN A 69 -6.11 -6.34 -9.57
N ILE A 70 -5.67 -6.59 -8.33
CA ILE A 70 -4.27 -6.87 -8.02
C ILE A 70 -4.05 -8.37 -8.04
N LYS A 71 -3.10 -8.82 -8.86
CA LYS A 71 -2.65 -10.23 -8.83
C LYS A 71 -1.89 -10.46 -7.53
N GLN A 72 -2.55 -11.01 -6.52
CA GLN A 72 -1.96 -11.33 -5.23
C GLN A 72 -2.10 -12.83 -4.90
N ARG A 73 -1.17 -13.37 -4.10
CA ARG A 73 -1.12 -14.81 -3.79
C ARG A 73 -1.75 -15.17 -2.44
N ALA A 74 -2.07 -14.20 -1.59
CA ALA A 74 -2.48 -14.39 -0.21
C ALA A 74 -4.00 -14.61 0.00
N PHE A 75 -4.82 -14.14 -0.92
CA PHE A 75 -6.27 -14.22 -0.88
C PHE A 75 -6.80 -14.92 -2.14
N GLY A 76 -7.82 -15.77 -1.98
CA GLY A 76 -8.52 -16.41 -3.08
C GLY A 76 -10.02 -16.43 -2.79
N GLY A 77 -10.86 -16.53 -3.82
CA GLY A 77 -12.32 -16.56 -3.68
C GLY A 77 -12.99 -15.18 -3.81
N ASN A 78 -14.24 -15.07 -3.36
CA ASN A 78 -15.04 -13.85 -3.49
C ASN A 78 -14.64 -12.81 -2.42
N LEU A 79 -14.01 -11.72 -2.87
CA LEU A 79 -13.53 -10.62 -2.03
C LEU A 79 -14.62 -9.58 -1.71
N GLU A 80 -15.84 -9.70 -2.25
CA GLU A 80 -16.93 -8.74 -2.04
C GLU A 80 -17.45 -8.70 -0.59
N GLY A 81 -17.28 -9.78 0.17
CA GLY A 81 -17.69 -9.86 1.57
C GLY A 81 -16.67 -9.32 2.59
N PHE A 82 -15.48 -8.89 2.15
CA PHE A 82 -14.43 -8.47 3.06
C PHE A 82 -14.63 -7.03 3.53
N HIS A 83 -14.65 -6.85 4.85
CA HIS A 83 -14.61 -5.54 5.46
C HIS A 83 -13.18 -5.23 5.92
N PHE A 84 -12.59 -4.18 5.36
CA PHE A 84 -11.25 -3.72 5.74
C PHE A 84 -11.38 -2.47 6.61
N SER A 85 -10.75 -2.51 7.78
CA SER A 85 -10.64 -1.37 8.69
C SER A 85 -9.16 -1.04 8.95
N GLY A 86 -8.89 0.25 9.16
CA GLY A 86 -7.53 0.77 9.36
C GLY A 86 -6.63 0.51 8.15
N THR A 87 -5.45 -0.03 8.44
CA THR A 87 -4.44 -0.40 7.44
C THR A 87 -4.09 -1.88 7.55
N ASN A 88 -4.29 -2.61 6.45
CA ASN A 88 -3.94 -4.02 6.29
C ASN A 88 -2.83 -4.17 5.27
N PHE A 89 -1.99 -5.20 5.43
CA PHE A 89 -0.79 -5.39 4.62
C PHE A 89 -0.73 -6.81 4.08
N VAL A 90 -0.30 -6.94 2.83
CA VAL A 90 0.16 -8.21 2.25
C VAL A 90 1.60 -8.01 1.81
N MET A 91 2.49 -8.86 2.31
CA MET A 91 3.89 -8.85 1.94
C MET A 91 4.15 -10.01 0.97
N GLU A 92 4.75 -9.71 -0.17
CA GLU A 92 5.26 -10.68 -1.13
C GLU A 92 6.74 -10.34 -1.44
N PRO A 93 7.53 -11.28 -1.99
CA PRO A 93 8.98 -11.11 -2.15
C PRO A 93 9.44 -9.82 -2.84
N ASN A 94 8.65 -9.32 -3.80
CA ASN A 94 8.96 -8.12 -4.59
C ASN A 94 7.86 -7.06 -4.55
N LYS A 95 6.85 -7.22 -3.69
CA LYS A 95 5.76 -6.25 -3.60
C LYS A 95 5.11 -6.18 -2.22
N ILE A 96 4.64 -4.99 -1.89
CA ILE A 96 3.88 -4.69 -0.68
C ILE A 96 2.51 -4.19 -1.11
N ILE A 97 1.46 -4.84 -0.63
CA ILE A 97 0.09 -4.39 -0.85
C ILE A 97 -0.42 -3.79 0.44
N LEU A 98 -0.84 -2.53 0.37
CA LEU A 98 -1.38 -1.73 1.47
C LEU A 98 -2.86 -1.51 1.20
N ILE A 99 -3.72 -2.03 2.07
CA ILE A 99 -5.18 -1.84 1.98
C ILE A 99 -5.57 -0.86 3.09
N LYS A 100 -5.95 0.35 2.71
CA LYS A 100 -6.26 1.44 3.65
C LYS A 100 -7.73 1.82 3.54
N ASP A 101 -8.39 1.90 4.69
CA ASP A 101 -9.77 2.40 4.77
C ASP A 101 -9.86 3.92 4.55
N GLY A 102 -11.07 4.47 4.63
CA GLY A 102 -11.32 5.89 4.45
C GLY A 102 -11.00 6.78 5.66
N THR A 103 -10.57 6.20 6.79
CA THR A 103 -10.39 6.92 8.05
C THR A 103 -9.24 7.91 7.93
N SER A 104 -9.49 9.21 8.13
CA SER A 104 -8.48 10.26 7.89
C SER A 104 -7.18 10.10 8.67
N SER A 105 -7.22 9.53 9.88
CA SER A 105 -6.03 9.24 10.69
C SER A 105 -5.10 8.21 10.03
N GLU A 106 -5.60 7.37 9.12
CA GLU A 106 -4.78 6.39 8.41
C GLU A 106 -3.95 7.02 7.27
N TRP A 107 -4.22 8.28 6.90
CA TRP A 107 -3.57 8.96 5.78
C TRP A 107 -2.57 10.04 6.20
N SER A 108 -2.28 10.14 7.51
CA SER A 108 -1.32 11.11 8.04
C SER A 108 0.12 10.68 7.81
N ASP A 109 1.07 11.61 8.04
CA ASP A 109 2.49 11.28 8.06
C ASP A 109 2.85 10.31 9.21
N SER A 110 2.19 10.44 10.37
CA SER A 110 2.35 9.50 11.49
C SER A 110 1.83 8.10 11.17
N ALA A 111 0.77 7.99 10.36
CA ALA A 111 0.32 6.70 9.86
C ALA A 111 1.33 6.10 8.88
N ALA A 112 1.87 6.89 7.94
CA ALA A 112 2.92 6.43 7.04
C ALA A 112 4.15 5.91 7.80
N GLU A 113 4.56 6.60 8.88
CA GLU A 113 5.61 6.13 9.78
C GLU A 113 5.29 4.80 10.42
N ARG A 114 4.12 4.71 11.07
CA ARG A 114 3.66 3.47 11.74
C ARG A 114 3.60 2.30 10.75
N ASP A 115 3.13 2.55 9.53
CA ASP A 115 3.00 1.54 8.48
C ASP A 115 4.38 1.03 8.03
N VAL A 116 5.34 1.93 7.80
CA VAL A 116 6.74 1.56 7.49
C VAL A 116 7.36 0.76 8.63
N GLN A 117 7.19 1.18 9.88
CA GLN A 117 7.72 0.47 11.03
C GLN A 117 7.15 -0.95 11.15
N ARG A 118 5.87 -1.16 10.85
CA ARG A 118 5.26 -2.50 10.83
C ARG A 118 5.89 -3.40 9.77
N ILE A 119 6.17 -2.86 8.59
CA ILE A 119 6.80 -3.60 7.49
C ILE A 119 8.23 -4.03 7.88
N VAL A 120 9.03 -3.09 8.38
CA VAL A 120 10.44 -3.35 8.69
C VAL A 120 10.59 -4.29 9.89
N HIS A 121 9.79 -4.12 10.96
CA HIS A 121 9.89 -4.97 12.15
C HIS A 121 9.34 -6.38 11.95
N THR A 122 8.32 -6.57 11.11
CA THR A 122 7.82 -7.91 10.76
C THR A 122 8.92 -8.75 10.10
N ASN A 123 9.76 -8.13 9.26
CA ASN A 123 10.90 -8.79 8.63
C ASN A 123 12.06 -9.10 9.59
N GLN A 124 12.16 -8.45 10.75
CA GLN A 124 13.22 -8.72 11.74
C GLN A 124 12.93 -9.93 12.63
N ARG A 125 11.67 -10.36 12.78
CA ARG A 125 11.32 -11.51 13.63
C ARG A 125 11.60 -12.87 12.99
N GLY A 126 11.84 -12.94 11.69
CA GLY A 126 12.16 -14.17 10.96
C GLY A 126 13.65 -14.53 10.91
N VAL A 127 14.52 -13.76 11.56
CA VAL A 127 15.99 -13.96 11.57
C VAL A 127 16.50 -14.23 12.99
N ARG A 128 15.74 -14.98 13.78
CA ARG A 128 16.18 -15.48 15.10
C ARG A 128 16.11 -16.99 15.15
#